data_AF-A0A4S4NMN4-F1
#
_entry.id   AF-A0A4S4NMN4-F1
#
_cell.length_a   1.000
_cell.length_b   1.000
_cell.length_c   1.000
_cell.angle_alpha   90.00
_cell.angle_beta   90.00
_cell.angle_gamma   90.00
#
_symmetry.space_group_name_H-M   'P 1'
#
loop_
_entity.id
_entity.type
_entity.pdbx_description
1 polymer ?
#
loop_
_entity_poly.entity_id
_entity_poly.type
_entity_poly.pdbx_seq_one_letter_code
_entity_poly.pdbx_strand_id
1 'polypeptide(L)'
;MTRFLVWAMSLLAPVAAAAHPHVFVEAGLRLIVDGSGRLEAVEVGWTYDELYSLLILEDKGLDADGDGVLNSSEQAALAGFDMNWVADFAGDLFLQKGDAALELGRPVPLSTELGKDGRITTWHRRAVGVPAQDVVVQAYDPTFYTAYDLGGGVEVIGGCVADITPVDLNAAYSALEEILYGMPQAEAEVAFPEVGQKFADTVVLRCGQ
;
A
#
# COMPACT_ATOMS: atom_id res chain seq x y z
N MET A 1 57.99 -3.46 -32.02
CA MET A 1 56.67 -3.26 -32.65
C MET A 1 55.63 -3.43 -31.55
N THR A 2 55.11 -2.30 -31.10
CA THR A 2 54.33 -2.12 -29.88
C THR A 2 52.85 -2.24 -30.20
N ARG A 3 52.11 -3.10 -29.51
CA ARG A 3 50.63 -3.05 -29.47
C ARG A 3 50.20 -3.18 -28.03
N PHE A 4 50.06 -2.03 -27.36
CA PHE A 4 49.35 -1.94 -26.09
C PHE A 4 47.85 -2.08 -26.39
N LEU A 5 47.24 -3.15 -25.88
CA LEU A 5 45.79 -3.31 -25.86
C LEU A 5 45.25 -2.45 -24.71
N VAL A 6 44.68 -1.29 -25.02
CA VAL A 6 44.00 -0.46 -24.01
C VAL A 6 42.66 -1.11 -23.71
N TRP A 7 42.57 -1.80 -22.57
CA TRP A 7 41.31 -2.21 -21.98
C TRP A 7 40.62 -0.94 -21.45
N ALA A 8 39.63 -0.44 -22.19
CA ALA A 8 38.72 0.57 -21.68
C ALA A 8 37.79 -0.10 -20.65
N MET A 9 38.20 -0.07 -19.38
CA MET A 9 37.32 -0.39 -18.26
C MET A 9 36.34 0.78 -18.14
N SER A 10 35.16 0.64 -18.73
CA SER A 10 34.06 1.59 -18.54
C SER A 10 33.71 1.63 -17.06
N LEU A 11 34.17 2.66 -16.36
CA LEU A 11 33.69 3.03 -15.03
C LEU A 11 32.22 3.43 -15.17
N LEU A 12 31.31 2.46 -15.03
CA LEU A 12 29.93 2.73 -14.71
C LEU A 12 29.96 3.44 -13.35
N ALA A 13 29.76 4.76 -13.35
CA ALA A 13 29.49 5.47 -12.12
C ALA A 13 28.25 4.82 -11.48
N PRO A 14 28.24 4.56 -10.16
CA PRO A 14 27.03 4.09 -9.50
C PRO A 14 25.96 5.16 -9.72
N VAL A 15 25.00 4.87 -10.58
CA VAL A 15 23.74 5.62 -10.61
C VAL A 15 23.08 5.24 -9.29
N ALA A 16 22.80 6.22 -8.44
CA ALA A 16 21.96 6.00 -7.27
C ALA A 16 20.64 5.42 -7.81
N ALA A 17 20.43 4.13 -7.57
CA ALA A 17 19.19 3.47 -7.94
C ALA A 17 18.09 4.12 -7.09
N ALA A 18 17.12 4.76 -7.74
CA ALA A 18 15.92 5.22 -7.06
C ALA A 18 15.18 3.97 -6.58
N ALA A 19 15.40 3.62 -5.31
CA ALA A 19 14.98 2.32 -4.78
C ALA A 19 13.50 2.29 -4.33
N HIS A 20 12.82 3.42 -4.19
CA HIS A 20 11.45 3.47 -3.68
C HIS A 20 10.46 3.85 -4.80
N PRO A 21 9.34 3.13 -4.97
CA PRO A 21 8.84 2.03 -4.13
C PRO A 21 9.36 0.64 -4.55
N HIS A 22 9.30 -0.32 -3.63
CA HIS A 22 9.72 -1.73 -3.81
C HIS A 22 8.56 -2.70 -3.97
N VAL A 23 7.39 -2.37 -3.40
CA VAL A 23 6.17 -3.18 -3.46
C VAL A 23 5.06 -2.32 -4.02
N PHE A 24 4.25 -2.89 -4.92
CA PHE A 24 3.10 -2.24 -5.51
C PHE A 24 1.84 -2.97 -5.09
N VAL A 25 0.85 -2.22 -4.59
CA VAL A 25 -0.41 -2.76 -4.11
C VAL A 25 -1.56 -2.00 -4.73
N GLU A 26 -2.44 -2.73 -5.41
CA GLU A 26 -3.75 -2.20 -5.78
C GLU A 26 -4.66 -2.27 -4.55
N ALA A 27 -5.03 -1.10 -4.04
CA ALA A 27 -5.91 -0.92 -2.90
C ALA A 27 -7.38 -0.99 -3.34
N GLY A 28 -8.15 -1.84 -2.67
CA GLY A 28 -9.60 -1.87 -2.71
C GLY A 28 -10.18 -1.31 -1.41
N LEU A 29 -11.13 -0.39 -1.46
CA LEU A 29 -11.76 0.17 -0.27
C LEU A 29 -13.28 0.00 -0.33
N ARG A 30 -13.88 -0.59 0.71
CA ARG A 30 -15.33 -0.54 0.94
C ARG A 30 -15.64 0.25 2.20
N LEU A 31 -16.24 1.42 2.03
CA LEU A 31 -16.61 2.32 3.11
C LEU A 31 -18.04 2.00 3.58
N ILE A 32 -18.16 1.41 4.77
CA ILE A 32 -19.43 0.92 5.30
C ILE A 32 -20.11 2.02 6.12
N VAL A 33 -21.16 2.61 5.58
CA VAL A 33 -21.93 3.68 6.21
C VAL A 33 -23.31 3.17 6.64
N ASP A 34 -23.65 3.40 7.91
CA ASP A 34 -24.95 3.02 8.47
C ASP A 34 -26.11 3.94 8.03
N GLY A 35 -27.33 3.56 8.40
CA GLY A 35 -28.53 4.35 8.12
C GLY A 35 -28.60 5.70 8.86
N SER A 36 -27.68 5.98 9.78
CA SER A 36 -27.55 7.26 10.49
C SER A 36 -26.48 8.17 9.89
N GLY A 37 -25.79 7.75 8.84
CA GLY A 37 -24.72 8.49 8.20
C GLY A 37 -23.38 8.41 8.94
N ARG A 38 -23.14 7.34 9.71
CA ARG A 38 -21.85 7.07 10.35
C ARG A 38 -21.05 6.04 9.56
N LEU A 39 -19.76 6.29 9.38
CA LEU A 39 -18.81 5.32 8.88
C LEU A 39 -18.52 4.32 10.01
N GLU A 40 -19.09 3.12 9.91
CA GLU A 40 -18.94 2.06 10.91
C GLU A 40 -17.60 1.35 10.75
N ALA A 41 -17.22 1.06 9.51
CA ALA A 41 -16.03 0.30 9.18
C ALA A 41 -15.50 0.62 7.78
N VAL A 42 -14.24 0.27 7.55
CA VAL A 42 -13.64 0.17 6.21
C VAL A 42 -13.24 -1.30 6.00
N GLU A 43 -13.67 -1.90 4.90
CA GLU A 43 -13.05 -3.13 4.40
C GLU A 43 -11.96 -2.76 3.40
N VAL A 44 -10.78 -3.34 3.58
CA VAL A 44 -9.55 -2.97 2.89
C VAL A 44 -9.05 -4.21 2.16
N GLY A 45 -8.94 -4.08 0.85
CA GLY A 45 -8.39 -5.06 -0.06
C GLY A 45 -6.97 -4.69 -0.45
N TRP A 46 -6.03 -5.61 -0.32
CA TRP A 46 -4.66 -5.45 -0.84
C TRP A 46 -4.41 -6.52 -1.89
N THR A 47 -4.26 -6.10 -3.16
CA THR A 47 -3.76 -7.00 -4.22
C THR A 47 -2.31 -6.66 -4.50
N TYR A 48 -1.42 -7.51 -4.02
CA TYR A 48 0.02 -7.35 -4.17
C TYR A 48 0.47 -7.62 -5.61
N ASP A 49 1.57 -7.00 -6.03
CA ASP A 49 2.19 -7.31 -7.32
C ASP A 49 2.69 -8.76 -7.40
N GLU A 50 2.99 -9.21 -8.62
CA GLU A 50 3.43 -10.59 -8.90
C GLU A 50 4.73 -10.96 -8.17
N LEU A 51 5.69 -10.04 -8.10
CA LEU A 51 7.00 -10.30 -7.49
C LEU A 51 6.87 -10.47 -5.99
N TYR A 52 6.17 -9.55 -5.31
CA TYR A 52 5.94 -9.66 -3.88
C TYR A 52 5.10 -10.91 -3.54
N SER A 53 4.09 -11.21 -4.35
CA SER A 53 3.26 -12.40 -4.16
C SER A 53 4.10 -13.69 -4.23
N LEU A 54 4.96 -13.81 -5.25
CA LEU A 54 5.88 -14.94 -5.39
C LEU A 54 6.82 -15.04 -4.18
N LEU A 55 7.40 -13.92 -3.73
CA LEU A 55 8.30 -13.92 -2.56
C LEU A 55 7.59 -14.43 -1.30
N ILE A 56 6.33 -14.07 -1.07
CA ILE A 56 5.54 -14.55 0.06
C ILE A 56 5.28 -16.06 -0.04
N LEU A 57 4.97 -16.58 -1.24
CA LEU A 57 4.77 -18.01 -1.44
C LEU A 57 6.07 -18.79 -1.16
N GLU A 58 7.21 -18.32 -1.69
CA GLU A 58 8.53 -18.93 -1.50
C GLU A 58 9.00 -18.89 -0.04
N ASP A 59 8.89 -17.74 0.65
CA ASP A 59 9.26 -17.61 2.07
C ASP A 59 8.47 -18.58 2.97
N LYS A 60 7.21 -18.83 2.60
CA LYS A 60 6.32 -19.75 3.32
C LYS A 60 6.40 -21.20 2.84
N GLY A 61 7.13 -21.48 1.76
CA GLY A 61 7.20 -22.79 1.13
C GLY A 61 5.84 -23.31 0.67
N LEU A 62 5.01 -22.43 0.10
CA LEU A 62 3.69 -22.73 -0.46
C LEU A 62 3.79 -22.98 -1.97
N ASP A 63 2.82 -23.68 -2.55
CA ASP A 63 2.77 -23.99 -3.99
C ASP A 63 4.04 -24.76 -4.45
N ALA A 64 4.43 -25.78 -3.67
CA ALA A 64 5.69 -26.50 -3.88
C ALA A 64 5.71 -27.31 -5.19
N ASP A 65 4.55 -27.62 -5.76
CA ASP A 65 4.38 -28.23 -7.07
C ASP A 65 4.28 -27.20 -8.22
N GLY A 66 4.16 -25.91 -7.89
CA GLY A 66 4.22 -24.79 -8.84
C GLY A 66 3.06 -24.77 -9.82
N ASP A 67 1.89 -25.22 -9.39
CA ASP A 67 0.68 -25.27 -10.22
C ASP A 67 -0.16 -23.98 -10.12
N GLY A 68 0.20 -23.09 -9.18
CA GLY A 68 -0.45 -21.82 -8.95
C GLY A 68 -1.81 -21.95 -8.25
N VAL A 69 -2.10 -23.10 -7.64
CA VAL A 69 -3.38 -23.41 -6.98
C VAL A 69 -3.13 -23.91 -5.55
N LEU A 70 -3.40 -23.05 -4.57
CA LEU A 70 -3.22 -23.41 -3.17
C LEU A 70 -4.21 -24.50 -2.73
N ASN A 71 -3.68 -25.60 -2.20
CA ASN A 71 -4.47 -26.58 -1.49
C ASN A 71 -4.94 -26.03 -0.13
N SER A 72 -5.85 -26.74 0.56
CA SER A 72 -6.43 -26.24 1.82
C SER A 72 -5.41 -25.97 2.93
N SER A 73 -4.31 -26.72 2.99
CA SER A 73 -3.25 -26.49 3.97
C SER A 73 -2.45 -25.24 3.65
N GLU A 74 -2.13 -25.03 2.38
CA GLU A 74 -1.39 -23.86 1.92
C GLU A 74 -2.23 -22.59 2.07
N GLN A 75 -3.50 -22.66 1.71
CA GLN A 75 -4.46 -21.58 1.91
C GLN A 75 -4.56 -21.17 3.39
N ALA A 76 -4.58 -22.15 4.30
CA ALA A 76 -4.60 -21.89 5.74
C ALA A 76 -3.29 -21.26 6.25
N ALA A 77 -2.15 -21.63 5.66
CA ALA A 77 -0.84 -21.07 5.99
C ALA A 77 -0.65 -19.64 5.43
N LEU A 78 -1.31 -19.31 4.31
CA LEU A 78 -1.28 -17.97 3.73
C LEU A 78 -2.23 -16.99 4.42
N ALA A 79 -3.35 -17.48 4.96
CA ALA A 79 -4.39 -16.63 5.54
C ALA A 79 -3.85 -15.67 6.62
N GLY A 80 -4.11 -14.37 6.42
CA GLY A 80 -3.72 -13.31 7.37
C GLY A 80 -2.22 -13.04 7.48
N PHE A 81 -1.41 -13.45 6.49
CA PHE A 81 0.04 -13.20 6.50
C PHE A 81 0.40 -11.73 6.69
N ASP A 82 -0.45 -10.84 6.17
CA ASP A 82 -0.34 -9.38 6.18
C ASP A 82 -1.05 -8.72 7.37
N MET A 83 -1.54 -9.46 8.36
CA MET A 83 -2.35 -8.94 9.48
C MET A 83 -1.71 -9.12 10.87
N ASN A 84 -0.48 -9.65 10.93
CA ASN A 84 0.26 -9.86 12.18
C ASN A 84 1.02 -8.59 12.62
N TRP A 85 0.29 -7.50 12.82
CA TRP A 85 0.88 -6.19 13.07
C TRP A 85 1.40 -6.03 14.51
N VAL A 86 2.52 -5.32 14.66
CA VAL A 86 2.95 -4.74 15.94
C VAL A 86 1.93 -3.71 16.43
N ALA A 87 2.03 -3.30 17.71
CA ALA A 87 1.02 -2.43 18.33
C ALA A 87 0.86 -1.07 17.61
N ASP A 88 1.97 -0.50 17.13
CA ASP A 88 2.01 0.87 16.60
C ASP A 88 1.88 0.94 15.06
N PHE A 89 1.67 -0.20 14.38
CA PHE A 89 1.51 -0.19 12.94
C PHE A 89 0.06 0.10 12.54
N ALA A 90 -0.15 1.19 11.80
CA ALA A 90 -1.48 1.66 11.39
C ALA A 90 -2.12 0.79 10.30
N GLY A 91 -1.33 -0.04 9.59
CA GLY A 91 -1.79 -0.89 8.51
C GLY A 91 -1.99 -0.16 7.19
N ASP A 92 -1.17 0.88 6.95
CA ASP A 92 -1.09 1.67 5.71
C ASP A 92 -2.42 2.22 5.19
N LEU A 93 -3.38 2.41 6.10
CA LEU A 93 -4.64 3.08 5.88
C LEU A 93 -4.81 4.16 6.95
N PHE A 94 -4.97 5.39 6.51
CA PHE A 94 -5.10 6.56 7.37
C PHE A 94 -6.42 7.26 7.11
N LEU A 95 -7.15 7.53 8.18
CA LEU A 95 -8.39 8.28 8.17
C LEU A 95 -8.22 9.58 8.95
N GLN A 96 -8.79 10.66 8.43
CA GLN A 96 -8.83 11.95 9.13
C GLN A 96 -10.16 12.65 8.94
N LYS A 97 -10.50 13.55 9.87
CA LYS A 97 -11.65 14.44 9.76
C LYS A 97 -11.26 15.83 10.25
N GLY A 98 -11.27 16.81 9.35
CA GLY A 98 -10.60 18.08 9.59
C GLY A 98 -9.11 17.83 9.87
N ASP A 99 -8.60 18.40 10.96
CA ASP A 99 -7.20 18.25 11.37
C ASP A 99 -6.95 17.05 12.32
N ALA A 100 -7.98 16.24 12.60
CA ALA A 100 -7.89 15.13 13.54
C ALA A 100 -7.75 13.78 12.81
N ALA A 101 -6.67 13.04 13.12
CA ALA A 101 -6.54 11.64 12.74
C ALA A 101 -7.59 10.78 13.47
N LEU A 102 -8.11 9.77 12.78
CA LEU A 102 -9.12 8.86 13.29
C LEU A 102 -8.48 7.51 13.61
N GLU A 103 -8.73 7.02 14.82
CA GLU A 103 -8.30 5.70 15.25
C GLU A 103 -9.07 4.61 14.51
N LEU A 104 -8.34 3.57 14.11
CA LEU A 104 -8.88 2.39 13.44
C LEU A 104 -8.72 1.16 14.34
N GLY A 105 -9.77 0.35 14.47
CA GLY A 105 -9.68 -0.93 15.15
C GLY A 105 -8.65 -1.86 14.50
N ARG A 106 -8.18 -2.90 15.21
CA ARG A 106 -7.28 -3.94 14.67
C ARG A 106 -7.91 -4.63 13.43
N PRO A 107 -7.09 -5.17 12.50
CA PRO A 107 -7.61 -5.84 11.32
C PRO A 107 -8.34 -7.12 11.71
N VAL A 108 -9.54 -7.29 11.17
CA VAL A 108 -10.31 -8.54 11.25
C VAL A 108 -10.29 -9.19 9.87
N PRO A 109 -9.71 -10.39 9.69
CA PRO A 109 -9.59 -11.03 8.39
C PRO A 109 -10.95 -11.32 7.76
N LEU A 110 -11.07 -11.11 6.44
CA LEU A 110 -12.26 -11.44 5.65
C LEU A 110 -11.94 -12.53 4.62
N SER A 111 -10.91 -12.34 3.79
CA SER A 111 -10.48 -13.34 2.81
C SER A 111 -8.99 -13.21 2.47
N THR A 112 -8.45 -14.27 1.86
CA THR A 112 -7.11 -14.32 1.29
C THR A 112 -7.15 -15.30 0.12
N GLU A 113 -6.76 -14.86 -1.06
CA GLU A 113 -6.86 -15.64 -2.29
C GLU A 113 -5.59 -15.49 -3.13
N LEU A 114 -5.19 -16.56 -3.82
CA LEU A 114 -4.20 -16.50 -4.90
C LEU A 114 -4.96 -16.43 -6.23
N GLY A 115 -4.81 -15.30 -6.92
CA GLY A 115 -5.38 -15.09 -8.25
C GLY A 115 -4.71 -15.96 -9.31
N LYS A 116 -5.40 -16.17 -10.44
CA LYS A 116 -4.85 -16.92 -11.59
C LYS A 116 -3.68 -16.20 -12.28
N ASP A 117 -3.52 -14.91 -11.99
CA ASP A 117 -2.40 -14.07 -12.36
C ASP A 117 -1.22 -14.18 -11.37
N GLY A 118 -1.30 -15.08 -10.38
CA GLY A 118 -0.25 -15.29 -9.38
C GLY A 118 -0.18 -14.20 -8.32
N ARG A 119 -1.15 -13.29 -8.27
CA ARG A 119 -1.20 -12.20 -7.29
C ARG A 119 -1.99 -12.62 -6.06
N ILE A 120 -1.47 -12.31 -4.88
CA ILE A 120 -2.20 -12.51 -3.63
C ILE A 120 -3.13 -11.31 -3.41
N THR A 121 -4.40 -11.59 -3.16
CA THR A 121 -5.38 -10.59 -2.69
C THR A 121 -5.84 -10.94 -1.28
N THR A 122 -5.71 -10.00 -0.35
CA THR A 122 -6.29 -10.11 1.01
C THR A 122 -7.41 -9.10 1.18
N TRP A 123 -8.39 -9.42 2.02
CA TRP A 123 -9.38 -8.47 2.51
C TRP A 123 -9.46 -8.53 4.03
N HIS A 124 -9.54 -7.37 4.68
CA HIS A 124 -9.77 -7.27 6.11
C HIS A 124 -10.68 -6.11 6.46
N ARG A 125 -11.32 -6.16 7.62
CA ARG A 125 -12.18 -5.10 8.17
C ARG A 125 -11.47 -4.32 9.27
N ARG A 126 -11.63 -3.00 9.25
CA ARG A 126 -11.17 -2.04 10.27
C ARG A 126 -12.38 -1.28 10.81
N ALA A 127 -12.60 -1.31 12.14
CA ALA A 127 -13.68 -0.53 12.76
C ALA A 127 -13.32 0.96 12.86
N VAL A 128 -14.29 1.87 12.67
CA VAL A 128 -14.09 3.34 12.74
C VAL A 128 -15.07 3.98 13.74
N GLY A 129 -16.35 4.03 13.39
CA GLY A 129 -17.42 4.50 14.28
C GLY A 129 -17.53 6.03 14.41
N VAL A 130 -17.47 6.79 13.31
CA VAL A 130 -17.57 8.27 13.31
C VAL A 130 -18.56 8.78 12.27
N PRO A 131 -19.08 10.02 12.34
CA PRO A 131 -19.95 10.56 11.29
C PRO A 131 -19.20 10.61 9.95
N ALA A 132 -19.76 10.03 8.90
CA ALA A 132 -19.09 9.76 7.62
C ALA A 132 -18.76 11.03 6.82
N GLN A 133 -19.61 12.06 6.93
CA GLN A 133 -19.42 13.33 6.22
C GLN A 133 -18.00 13.90 6.44
N ASP A 134 -17.32 14.22 5.34
CA ASP A 134 -15.98 14.82 5.29
C ASP A 134 -14.86 13.97 5.92
N VAL A 135 -15.09 12.66 6.10
CA VAL A 135 -13.98 11.75 6.39
C VAL A 135 -13.12 11.62 5.14
N VAL A 136 -11.82 11.84 5.32
CA VAL A 136 -10.79 11.63 4.31
C VAL A 136 -10.10 10.30 4.59
N VAL A 137 -9.89 9.51 3.53
CA VAL A 137 -9.24 8.20 3.57
C VAL A 137 -8.07 8.23 2.59
N GLN A 138 -6.90 7.78 3.03
CA GLN A 138 -5.71 7.62 2.19
C GLN A 138 -5.02 6.29 2.52
N ALA A 139 -4.60 5.56 1.50
CA ALA A 139 -3.74 4.39 1.64
C ALA A 139 -2.31 4.79 1.28
N TYR A 140 -1.36 4.61 2.20
CA TYR A 140 0.05 4.87 1.96
C TYR A 140 0.92 4.20 3.02
N ASP A 141 2.14 3.84 2.66
CA ASP A 141 3.21 3.58 3.62
C ASP A 141 3.96 4.90 3.88
N PRO A 142 4.11 5.35 5.15
CA PRO A 142 4.80 6.59 5.49
C PRO A 142 6.16 6.75 4.79
N THR A 143 6.93 5.68 4.67
CA THR A 143 8.28 5.68 4.09
C THR A 143 8.32 5.41 2.59
N PHE A 144 7.17 5.22 1.94
CA PHE A 144 7.05 4.95 0.50
C PHE A 144 7.86 3.72 0.02
N TYR A 145 8.08 2.74 0.90
CA TYR A 145 8.57 1.41 0.51
C TYR A 145 7.49 0.67 -0.28
N THR A 146 6.23 0.80 0.14
CA THR A 146 5.06 0.30 -0.60
C THR A 146 4.30 1.45 -1.27
N ALA A 147 4.08 1.33 -2.57
CA ALA A 147 3.18 2.22 -3.31
C ALA A 147 1.78 1.61 -3.39
N TYR A 148 0.79 2.42 -3.05
CA TYR A 148 -0.63 2.08 -3.14
C TYR A 148 -1.30 2.94 -4.20
N ASP A 149 -2.06 2.31 -5.08
CA ASP A 149 -3.03 2.98 -5.94
C ASP A 149 -4.44 2.45 -5.66
N LEU A 150 -5.49 3.14 -6.09
CA LEU A 150 -6.88 2.69 -5.91
C LEU A 150 -7.37 1.73 -7.02
N GLY A 151 -6.49 0.94 -7.63
CA GLY A 151 -6.82 0.00 -8.71
C GLY A 151 -7.82 -1.09 -8.32
N GLY A 152 -7.88 -1.45 -7.03
CA GLY A 152 -8.90 -2.36 -6.46
C GLY A 152 -10.29 -1.72 -6.31
N GLY A 153 -10.40 -0.42 -6.57
CA GLY A 153 -11.64 0.35 -6.59
C GLY A 153 -12.06 0.88 -5.21
N VAL A 154 -12.97 1.85 -5.22
CA VAL A 154 -13.60 2.40 -4.02
C VAL A 154 -15.11 2.23 -4.14
N GLU A 155 -15.69 1.55 -3.16
CA GLU A 155 -17.12 1.34 -3.01
C GLU A 155 -17.61 1.98 -1.72
N VAL A 156 -18.77 2.65 -1.78
CA VAL A 156 -19.46 3.14 -0.58
C VAL A 156 -20.76 2.36 -0.41
N ILE A 157 -20.89 1.67 0.71
CA ILE A 157 -22.09 0.94 1.07
C ILE A 157 -22.89 1.83 2.03
N GLY A 158 -24.11 2.22 1.65
CA GLY A 158 -24.96 3.08 2.46
C GLY A 158 -25.37 4.37 1.73
N GLY A 159 -25.73 5.40 2.49
CA GLY A 159 -26.32 6.66 1.98
C GLY A 159 -25.32 7.76 1.60
N CYS A 160 -24.06 7.43 1.36
CA CYS A 160 -23.00 8.39 1.02
C CYS A 160 -22.33 8.02 -0.30
N VAL A 161 -21.53 8.93 -0.83
CA VAL A 161 -20.67 8.74 -2.01
C VAL A 161 -19.23 9.12 -1.68
N ALA A 162 -18.30 8.68 -2.52
CA ALA A 162 -16.88 9.00 -2.40
C ALA A 162 -16.44 9.93 -3.55
N ASP A 163 -15.87 11.08 -3.19
CA ASP A 163 -15.10 11.91 -4.12
C ASP A 163 -13.64 11.42 -4.10
N ILE A 164 -13.10 11.08 -5.26
CA ILE A 164 -11.72 10.58 -5.40
C ILE A 164 -10.88 11.63 -6.12
N THR A 165 -9.78 12.04 -5.50
CA THR A 165 -8.77 12.92 -6.11
C THR A 165 -7.49 12.11 -6.30
N PRO A 166 -7.11 11.81 -7.56
CA PRO A 166 -5.86 11.12 -7.85
C PRO A 166 -4.65 11.95 -7.41
N VAL A 167 -3.59 11.28 -7.02
CA VAL A 167 -2.32 11.91 -6.67
C VAL A 167 -1.67 12.62 -7.88
N ASP A 168 -1.05 13.77 -7.62
CA ASP A 168 -0.11 14.39 -8.57
C ASP A 168 1.30 13.82 -8.35
N LEU A 169 1.63 12.77 -9.11
CA LEU A 169 2.93 12.11 -9.00
C LEU A 169 4.11 13.03 -9.31
N ASN A 170 3.95 13.99 -10.24
CA ASN A 170 5.03 14.92 -10.55
C ASN A 170 5.33 15.83 -9.36
N ALA A 171 4.29 16.32 -8.69
CA ALA A 171 4.44 17.10 -7.46
C ALA A 171 5.02 16.24 -6.32
N ALA A 172 4.59 14.99 -6.17
CA ALA A 172 5.08 14.07 -5.15
C ALA A 172 6.59 13.79 -5.33
N TYR A 173 7.04 13.44 -6.54
CA TYR A 173 8.45 13.22 -6.84
C TYR A 173 9.28 14.49 -6.69
N SER A 174 8.77 15.64 -7.14
CA SER A 174 9.46 16.93 -6.97
C SER A 174 9.69 17.25 -5.49
N ALA A 175 8.70 16.98 -4.64
CA ALA A 175 8.82 17.17 -3.19
C ALA A 175 9.81 16.19 -2.54
N LEU A 176 9.84 14.93 -2.99
CA LEU A 176 10.82 13.95 -2.53
C LEU A 176 12.24 14.36 -2.92
N GLU A 177 12.46 14.78 -4.16
CA GLU A 177 13.76 15.26 -4.64
C GLU A 177 14.26 16.47 -3.83
N GLU A 178 13.37 17.41 -3.51
CA GLU A 178 13.70 18.57 -2.67
C GLU A 178 14.15 18.14 -1.27
N ILE A 179 13.45 17.19 -0.64
CA ILE A 179 13.81 16.66 0.68
C ILE A 179 15.16 15.95 0.61
N LEU A 180 15.36 15.07 -0.37
CA LEU A 180 16.60 14.29 -0.51
C LEU A 180 17.81 15.19 -0.85
N TYR A 181 17.62 16.28 -1.58
CA TYR A 181 18.70 17.24 -1.83
C TYR A 181 19.16 17.94 -0.54
N GLY A 182 18.25 18.13 0.42
CA GLY A 182 18.54 18.68 1.75
C GLY A 182 19.13 17.67 2.75
N MET A 183 19.17 16.38 2.41
CA MET A 183 19.53 15.29 3.32
C MET A 183 20.86 14.62 2.89
N PRO A 184 21.81 14.37 3.81
CA PRO A 184 22.97 13.56 3.51
C PRO A 184 22.56 12.16 3.03
N GLN A 185 23.19 11.65 1.96
CA GLN A 185 22.85 10.33 1.41
C GLN A 185 22.92 9.19 2.45
N ALA A 186 23.96 9.18 3.29
CA ALA A 186 24.10 8.17 4.34
C ALA A 186 22.98 8.22 5.40
N GLU A 187 22.31 9.37 5.56
CA GLU A 187 21.14 9.51 6.43
C GLU A 187 19.89 8.94 5.74
N ALA A 188 19.68 9.29 4.47
CA ALA A 188 18.57 8.79 3.66
C ALA A 188 18.60 7.26 3.51
N GLU A 189 19.78 6.65 3.50
CA GLU A 189 19.97 5.20 3.47
C GLU A 189 19.59 4.50 4.79
N VAL A 190 19.61 5.23 5.92
CA VAL A 190 19.27 4.70 7.25
C VAL A 190 17.80 4.97 7.59
N ALA A 191 17.31 6.15 7.23
CA ALA A 191 15.95 6.59 7.51
C ALA A 191 15.43 7.40 6.33
N PHE A 192 14.71 6.71 5.43
CA PHE A 192 14.06 7.37 4.30
C PHE A 192 12.98 8.35 4.83
N PRO A 193 12.84 9.55 4.24
CA PRO A 193 11.87 10.53 4.71
C PRO A 193 10.43 10.03 4.62
N GLU A 194 9.59 10.42 5.57
CA GLU A 194 8.16 10.06 5.59
C GLU A 194 7.36 10.86 4.54
N VAL A 195 7.49 10.48 3.27
CA VAL A 195 6.85 11.14 2.13
C VAL A 195 5.59 10.43 1.63
N GLY A 196 5.27 9.25 2.16
CA GLY A 196 4.23 8.36 1.68
C GLY A 196 2.89 9.02 1.40
N GLN A 197 2.42 9.87 2.31
CA GLN A 197 1.16 10.58 2.15
C GLN A 197 1.09 11.44 0.87
N LYS A 198 2.23 11.96 0.39
CA LYS A 198 2.30 12.75 -0.85
C LYS A 198 2.06 11.90 -2.10
N PHE A 199 2.26 10.58 -2.00
CA PHE A 199 2.05 9.61 -3.07
C PHE A 199 0.66 8.95 -3.03
N ALA A 200 -0.20 9.37 -2.11
CA ALA A 200 -1.51 8.75 -1.89
C ALA A 200 -2.63 9.46 -2.67
N ASP A 201 -3.47 8.67 -3.33
CA ASP A 201 -4.80 9.14 -3.73
C ASP A 201 -5.61 9.56 -2.50
N THR A 202 -6.54 10.50 -2.70
CA THR A 202 -7.40 11.02 -1.62
C THR A 202 -8.85 10.66 -1.88
N VAL A 203 -9.48 9.97 -0.92
CA VAL A 203 -10.91 9.64 -0.96
C VAL A 203 -11.64 10.45 0.11
N VAL A 204 -12.73 11.14 -0.25
CA VAL A 204 -13.52 11.95 0.68
C VAL A 204 -14.98 11.51 0.66
N LEU A 205 -15.53 11.17 1.83
CA LEU A 205 -16.94 10.80 1.98
C LEU A 205 -17.86 12.02 1.99
N ARG A 206 -18.93 11.97 1.19
CA ARG A 206 -20.01 12.98 1.14
C ARG A 206 -21.37 12.31 1.34
N CYS A 207 -22.18 12.85 2.22
CA CYS A 207 -23.47 12.28 2.61
C CYS A 207 -24.59 13.31 2.42
N GLY A 208 -25.77 12.86 1.99
CA GLY A 208 -26.96 13.72 1.91
C GLY A 208 -27.00 14.67 0.72
N GLN A 209 -26.92 14.13 -0.49
CA GLN A 209 -27.50 14.79 -1.67
C GLN A 209 -29.02 14.65 -1.68
#